data_AF-A0A7R9PBE6-F1
#
_entry.id   AF-A0A7R9PBE6-F1
#
_cell.length_a   1.000
_cell.length_b   1.000
_cell.length_c   1.000
_cell.angle_alpha   90.00
_cell.angle_beta   90.00
_cell.angle_gamma   90.00
#
_symmetry.space_group_name_H-M   'P 1'
#
loop_
_entity.id
_entity.type
_entity.pdbx_description
1 polymer ?
#
loop_
_entity_poly.entity_id
_entity_poly.type
_entity_poly.pdbx_seq_one_letter_code
_entity_poly.pdbx_strand_id
1 'polypeptide(L)'
;MEPGSPQLKNCDKLLLLLVSASSLLDFTIYLLISHLLLFQITKVMFYILVWIHSTEESCQDATSSPGSTQLKNCVKLMLLVSASSFVVMCLILGPQHSSMVLPWFLDNTPSHNASSLPDFINVTESYTDEITTQIQMEAMEKMMAERRQNIQRICGITPLSPFMAEAKLVKTIQRMYISRKYNVAYCPIFKAGSSSWLEVFANMAGVLTERNRKLIARGKLQVNNLARKAYPKNKSISEEKNAVMSATRFIIVRHPFERLLSAYRDKLENKARREYYYNRYGRHIVQLYRTHKDLTQRPEPTFHEFLSYVSEKQRFDEHWRPYHLECSPCVLDYQVIIKMESMDSEEKYLVNKLGLESFVAYSASSRRHKNMNPSGRTGSESAMKYYAQVPRELMQKLYKLYSSDFTLFGYYPTEYYEMSKDSKEQLGKKL
;
A
#
# COMPACT_ATOMS: atom_id res chain seq x y z
N MET A 1 -52.57 52.46 -77.11
CA MET A 1 -51.66 53.52 -76.64
C MET A 1 -51.92 53.72 -75.16
N GLU A 2 -50.84 53.59 -74.40
CA GLU A 2 -50.60 53.96 -72.98
C GLU A 2 -51.19 55.35 -72.58
N PRO A 3 -51.05 55.84 -71.33
CA PRO A 3 -51.56 55.44 -70.00
C PRO A 3 -52.30 56.67 -69.36
N GLY A 4 -52.89 56.72 -68.16
CA GLY A 4 -52.65 56.08 -66.86
C GLY A 4 -51.96 57.07 -65.90
N SER A 5 -52.73 57.79 -65.07
CA SER A 5 -52.26 58.82 -64.12
C SER A 5 -51.68 58.27 -62.80
N PRO A 6 -50.70 58.93 -62.13
CA PRO A 6 -50.00 58.41 -60.96
C PRO A 6 -50.38 59.12 -59.64
N GLN A 7 -50.87 58.38 -58.63
CA GLN A 7 -50.94 58.87 -57.23
C GLN A 7 -50.49 57.86 -56.15
N LEU A 8 -49.99 56.66 -56.49
CA LEU A 8 -49.60 55.64 -55.50
C LEU A 8 -48.12 55.58 -55.10
N LYS A 9 -47.23 56.47 -55.58
CA LYS A 9 -45.76 56.27 -55.41
C LYS A 9 -45.11 56.85 -54.13
N ASN A 10 -45.85 57.55 -53.26
CA ASN A 10 -45.25 58.19 -52.08
C ASN A 10 -45.51 57.50 -50.72
N CYS A 11 -46.49 56.59 -50.60
CA CYS A 11 -46.72 55.87 -49.33
C CYS A 11 -45.75 54.69 -49.12
N ASP A 12 -45.38 53.97 -50.19
CA ASP A 12 -44.50 52.80 -50.08
C ASP A 12 -43.07 53.15 -49.66
N LYS A 13 -42.57 54.33 -50.09
CA LYS A 13 -41.24 54.81 -49.68
C LYS A 13 -41.18 55.18 -48.19
N LEU A 14 -42.26 55.71 -47.62
CA LEU A 14 -42.31 56.08 -46.21
C LEU A 14 -42.40 54.83 -45.31
N LEU A 15 -43.16 53.81 -45.74
CA LEU A 15 -43.31 52.55 -45.00
C LEU A 15 -42.00 51.74 -44.99
N LEU A 16 -41.27 51.69 -46.10
CA LEU A 16 -39.95 51.05 -46.19
C LEU A 16 -38.89 51.76 -45.33
N LEU A 17 -38.94 53.08 -45.20
CA LEU A 17 -38.04 53.84 -44.32
C LEU A 17 -38.36 53.62 -42.83
N LEU A 18 -39.63 53.47 -42.47
CA LEU A 18 -40.04 53.21 -41.08
C LEU A 18 -39.71 51.77 -40.62
N VAL A 19 -39.87 50.77 -41.49
CA VAL A 19 -39.52 49.36 -41.19
C VAL A 19 -38.01 49.13 -41.14
N SER A 20 -37.23 49.85 -41.95
CA SER A 20 -35.76 49.82 -41.87
C SER A 20 -35.22 50.58 -40.65
N ALA A 21 -35.88 51.69 -40.25
CA ALA A 21 -35.51 52.40 -39.02
C ALA A 21 -35.83 51.62 -37.74
N SER A 22 -36.96 50.90 -37.66
CA SER A 22 -37.30 50.07 -36.50
C SER A 22 -36.39 48.86 -36.35
N SER A 23 -36.05 48.19 -37.45
CA SER A 23 -35.09 47.06 -37.44
C SER A 23 -33.66 47.50 -37.08
N LEU A 24 -33.23 48.70 -37.48
CA LEU A 24 -31.97 49.29 -37.03
C LEU A 24 -32.01 49.70 -35.56
N LEU A 25 -33.15 50.19 -35.05
CA LEU A 25 -33.32 50.50 -33.63
C LEU A 25 -33.29 49.23 -32.77
N ASP A 26 -33.95 48.16 -33.20
CA ASP A 26 -33.95 46.87 -32.50
C ASP A 26 -32.56 46.23 -32.51
N PHE A 27 -31.83 46.31 -33.63
CA PHE A 27 -30.47 45.80 -33.72
C PHE A 27 -29.48 46.60 -32.85
N THR A 28 -29.60 47.93 -32.82
CA THR A 28 -28.76 48.78 -31.97
C THR A 28 -29.08 48.60 -30.48
N ILE A 29 -30.35 48.45 -30.10
CA ILE A 29 -30.75 48.11 -28.72
C ILE A 29 -30.21 46.72 -28.34
N TYR A 30 -30.28 45.72 -29.23
CA TYR A 30 -29.74 44.39 -28.97
C TYR A 30 -28.21 44.41 -28.79
N LEU A 31 -27.49 45.17 -29.61
CA LEU A 31 -26.05 45.39 -29.46
C LEU A 31 -25.72 46.13 -28.16
N LEU A 32 -26.51 47.13 -27.78
CA LEU A 32 -26.31 47.88 -26.53
C LEU A 32 -26.53 47.00 -25.30
N ILE A 33 -27.61 46.19 -25.30
CA ILE A 33 -27.92 45.23 -24.24
C ILE A 33 -26.84 44.13 -24.18
N SER A 34 -26.37 43.64 -25.32
CA SER A 34 -25.29 42.65 -25.40
C SER A 34 -23.97 43.20 -24.87
N HIS A 35 -23.62 44.46 -25.20
CA HIS A 35 -22.44 45.12 -24.66
C HIS A 35 -22.56 45.41 -23.16
N LEU A 36 -23.73 45.80 -22.67
CA LEU A 36 -23.98 46.00 -21.24
C LEU A 36 -23.91 44.68 -20.48
N LEU A 37 -24.47 43.60 -21.01
CA LEU A 37 -24.36 42.25 -20.43
C LEU A 37 -22.91 41.77 -20.42
N LEU A 38 -22.17 41.94 -21.52
CA LEU A 38 -20.76 41.58 -21.60
C LEU A 38 -19.91 42.39 -20.61
N PHE A 39 -20.22 43.69 -20.44
CA PHE A 39 -19.57 44.56 -19.48
C PHE A 39 -19.86 44.17 -18.02
N GLN A 40 -21.10 43.75 -17.71
CA GLN A 40 -21.45 43.25 -16.38
C GLN A 40 -20.81 41.88 -16.11
N ILE A 41 -20.80 40.97 -17.09
CA ILE A 41 -20.14 39.66 -16.99
C ILE A 41 -18.64 39.82 -16.77
N THR A 42 -17.98 40.72 -17.51
CA THR A 42 -16.54 40.99 -17.35
C THR A 42 -16.23 41.64 -16.00
N LYS A 43 -17.07 42.54 -15.48
CA LYS A 43 -16.93 43.05 -14.11
C LYS A 43 -17.08 41.95 -13.07
N VAL A 44 -18.09 41.08 -13.19
CA VAL A 44 -18.32 39.97 -12.25
C VAL A 44 -17.16 38.98 -12.31
N MET A 45 -16.66 38.64 -13.50
CA MET A 45 -15.47 37.80 -13.67
C MET A 45 -14.22 38.44 -13.07
N PHE A 46 -14.04 39.75 -13.21
CA PHE A 46 -12.93 40.48 -12.59
C PHE A 46 -13.00 40.41 -11.06
N TYR A 47 -14.16 40.65 -10.46
CA TYR A 47 -14.34 40.53 -9.01
C TYR A 47 -14.14 39.09 -8.51
N ILE A 48 -14.60 38.09 -9.27
CA ILE A 48 -14.37 36.67 -8.96
C ILE A 48 -12.87 36.35 -9.03
N LEU A 49 -12.14 36.81 -10.05
CA LEU A 49 -10.71 36.57 -10.19
C LEU A 49 -9.88 37.27 -9.10
N VAL A 50 -10.21 38.53 -8.77
CA VAL A 50 -9.56 39.26 -7.67
C VAL A 50 -9.82 38.57 -6.32
N TRP A 51 -11.02 38.01 -6.13
CA TRP A 51 -11.37 37.31 -4.90
C TRP A 51 -10.77 35.89 -4.82
N ILE A 52 -10.67 35.18 -5.94
CA ILE A 52 -9.93 33.91 -6.05
C ILE A 52 -8.46 34.15 -5.71
N HIS A 53 -7.85 35.21 -6.24
CA HIS A 53 -6.45 35.52 -5.97
C HIS A 53 -6.22 35.88 -4.48
N SER A 54 -7.12 36.66 -3.89
CA SER A 54 -7.07 36.99 -2.45
C SER A 54 -7.29 35.77 -1.53
N THR A 55 -8.11 34.81 -1.96
CA THR A 55 -8.32 33.55 -1.21
C THR A 55 -7.17 32.55 -1.40
N GLU A 56 -6.49 32.59 -2.54
CA GLU A 56 -5.28 31.79 -2.80
C GLU A 56 -4.10 32.26 -1.94
N GLU A 57 -3.89 33.58 -1.81
CA GLU A 57 -2.94 34.16 -0.84
C GLU A 57 -3.29 33.77 0.61
N SER A 58 -4.58 33.81 0.97
CA SER A 58 -5.03 33.45 2.32
C SER A 58 -4.90 31.96 2.67
N CYS A 59 -4.97 31.04 1.69
CA CYS A 59 -4.73 29.61 1.92
C CYS A 59 -3.24 29.22 1.74
N GLN A 60 -2.38 30.06 1.13
CA GLN A 60 -0.93 29.83 1.04
C GLN A 60 -0.22 30.01 2.40
N ASP A 61 -0.63 30.98 3.21
CA ASP A 61 -0.07 31.21 4.56
C ASP A 61 -0.42 30.08 5.57
N ALA A 62 -1.42 29.25 5.27
CA ALA A 62 -1.86 28.13 6.11
C ALA A 62 -1.06 26.83 5.92
N THR A 63 -0.07 26.81 5.01
CA THR A 63 0.74 25.60 4.69
C THR A 63 1.85 25.29 5.69
N SER A 64 2.02 26.11 6.74
CA SER A 64 3.11 25.99 7.73
C SER A 64 2.76 25.17 8.98
N SER A 65 1.53 24.65 9.13
CA SER A 65 1.14 23.77 10.26
C SER A 65 0.08 22.75 9.86
N PRO A 66 0.41 21.46 9.68
CA PRO A 66 -0.54 20.44 9.24
C PRO A 66 -1.38 19.96 10.42
N GLY A 67 -2.48 20.67 10.69
CA GLY A 67 -3.42 20.26 11.73
C GLY A 67 -4.54 21.26 12.03
N SER A 68 -4.64 22.41 11.35
CA SER A 68 -5.69 23.37 11.68
C SER A 68 -7.00 23.04 10.95
N THR A 69 -8.10 23.20 11.66
CA THR A 69 -9.48 23.28 11.16
C THR A 69 -9.63 24.18 9.92
N GLN A 70 -8.63 25.03 9.63
CA GLN A 70 -8.60 25.94 8.48
C GLN A 70 -8.46 25.24 7.13
N LEU A 71 -7.74 24.12 6.97
CA LEU A 71 -7.66 23.45 5.66
C LEU A 71 -9.00 22.80 5.28
N LYS A 72 -9.67 22.16 6.25
CA LYS A 72 -11.04 21.65 6.09
C LYS A 72 -12.04 22.77 5.80
N ASN A 73 -11.83 23.95 6.41
CA ASN A 73 -12.62 25.13 6.12
C ASN A 73 -12.31 25.74 4.74
N CYS A 74 -11.05 25.75 4.25
CA CYS A 74 -10.70 26.18 2.87
C CYS A 74 -11.40 25.27 1.85
N VAL A 75 -11.40 23.94 2.03
CA VAL A 75 -12.08 23.01 1.10
C VAL A 75 -13.61 23.17 1.15
N LYS A 76 -14.21 23.31 2.35
CA LYS A 76 -15.65 23.61 2.47
C LYS A 76 -16.02 24.94 1.83
N LEU A 77 -15.19 25.96 2.00
CA LEU A 77 -15.39 27.28 1.41
C LEU A 77 -15.30 27.23 -0.11
N MET A 78 -14.32 26.52 -0.68
CA MET A 78 -14.22 26.33 -2.14
C MET A 78 -15.43 25.61 -2.73
N LEU A 79 -15.95 24.58 -2.05
CA LEU A 79 -17.15 23.85 -2.48
C LEU A 79 -18.40 24.73 -2.40
N LEU A 80 -18.57 25.49 -1.31
CA LEU A 80 -19.68 26.45 -1.17
C LEU A 80 -19.63 27.54 -2.25
N VAL A 81 -18.43 28.02 -2.60
CA VAL A 81 -18.20 29.03 -3.64
C VAL A 81 -18.55 28.50 -5.03
N SER A 82 -18.18 27.25 -5.33
CA SER A 82 -18.53 26.60 -6.60
C SER A 82 -20.05 26.43 -6.73
N ALA A 83 -20.73 26.09 -5.63
CA ALA A 83 -22.18 25.96 -5.58
C ALA A 83 -22.90 27.31 -5.71
N SER A 84 -22.42 28.36 -5.03
CA SER A 84 -23.01 29.69 -5.13
C SER A 84 -22.81 30.31 -6.52
N SER A 85 -21.65 30.07 -7.14
CA SER A 85 -21.37 30.53 -8.51
C SER A 85 -22.30 29.86 -9.52
N PHE A 86 -22.60 28.57 -9.34
CA PHE A 86 -23.57 27.84 -10.16
C PHE A 86 -24.99 28.38 -10.01
N VAL A 87 -25.43 28.67 -8.77
CA VAL A 87 -26.75 29.25 -8.50
C VAL A 87 -26.90 30.64 -9.13
N VAL A 88 -25.88 31.50 -9.03
CA VAL A 88 -25.89 32.84 -9.66
C VAL A 88 -25.93 32.72 -11.19
N MET A 89 -25.21 31.77 -11.78
CA MET A 89 -25.25 31.50 -13.23
C MET A 89 -26.64 31.04 -13.69
N CYS A 90 -27.29 30.15 -12.93
CA CYS A 90 -28.66 29.70 -13.21
C CYS A 90 -29.71 30.81 -13.06
N LEU A 91 -29.52 31.75 -12.12
CA LEU A 91 -30.41 32.90 -11.93
C LEU A 91 -30.28 33.94 -13.06
N ILE A 92 -29.08 34.12 -13.62
CA ILE A 92 -28.82 35.11 -14.69
C ILE A 92 -29.26 34.58 -16.07
N LEU A 93 -29.06 33.29 -16.37
CA LEU A 93 -29.36 32.72 -17.68
C LEU A 93 -30.82 32.28 -17.86
N GLY A 94 -31.61 32.30 -16.78
CA GLY A 94 -33.00 31.87 -16.78
C GLY A 94 -33.20 30.37 -16.98
N PRO A 95 -34.36 29.81 -16.59
CA PRO A 95 -34.57 28.37 -16.49
C PRO A 95 -34.50 27.60 -17.83
N GLN A 96 -34.49 28.29 -18.97
CA GLN A 96 -34.54 27.70 -20.32
C GLN A 96 -33.18 27.22 -20.84
N HIS A 97 -32.05 27.59 -20.20
CA HIS A 97 -30.70 27.19 -20.62
C HIS A 97 -30.00 26.21 -19.66
N SER A 98 -30.70 25.74 -18.62
CA SER A 98 -30.18 24.82 -17.59
C SER A 98 -29.62 23.50 -18.15
N SER A 99 -30.09 23.06 -19.32
CA SER A 99 -29.66 21.83 -19.98
C SER A 99 -28.29 21.91 -20.67
N MET A 100 -27.76 23.11 -20.93
CA MET A 100 -26.42 23.31 -21.54
C MET A 100 -25.33 23.61 -20.52
N VAL A 101 -25.68 24.10 -19.33
CA VAL A 101 -24.72 24.49 -18.28
C VAL A 101 -24.24 23.28 -17.46
N LEU A 102 -25.13 22.32 -17.20
CA LEU A 102 -24.81 21.12 -16.42
C LEU A 102 -23.72 20.23 -17.07
N PRO A 103 -23.75 19.97 -18.39
CA PRO A 103 -22.69 19.19 -19.06
C PRO A 103 -21.32 19.87 -19.04
N TRP A 104 -21.26 21.19 -19.26
CA TRP A 104 -20.00 21.94 -19.23
C TRP A 104 -19.38 21.98 -17.82
N PHE A 105 -20.20 22.09 -16.78
CA PHE A 105 -19.74 22.04 -15.40
C PHE A 105 -19.22 20.64 -15.01
N LEU A 106 -19.90 19.58 -15.45
CA LEU A 106 -19.48 18.19 -15.21
C LEU A 106 -18.19 17.82 -15.97
N ASP A 107 -17.98 18.34 -17.18
CA ASP A 107 -16.78 18.09 -17.98
C ASP A 107 -15.54 18.85 -17.49
N ASN A 108 -15.71 19.99 -16.82
CA ASN A 108 -14.59 20.80 -16.30
C ASN A 108 -14.36 20.67 -14.78
N THR A 109 -15.22 19.95 -14.06
CA THR A 109 -14.88 19.46 -12.71
C THR A 109 -13.94 18.26 -12.80
N PRO A 110 -12.82 18.21 -12.06
CA PRO A 110 -11.91 17.06 -12.08
C PRO A 110 -12.68 15.79 -11.66
N SER A 111 -12.90 14.88 -12.61
CA SER A 111 -13.62 13.64 -12.41
C SER A 111 -12.77 12.61 -11.65
N HIS A 112 -12.62 12.81 -10.34
CA HIS A 112 -12.39 11.69 -9.44
C HIS A 112 -13.73 10.99 -9.19
N ASN A 113 -13.86 9.75 -9.70
CA ASN A 113 -15.02 8.87 -9.52
C ASN A 113 -15.72 9.01 -8.15
N ALA A 114 -16.84 9.73 -8.13
CA ALA A 114 -17.64 9.99 -6.92
C ALA A 114 -18.33 8.73 -6.36
N SER A 115 -18.39 7.63 -7.11
CA SER A 115 -18.89 6.33 -6.63
C SER A 115 -17.90 5.56 -5.75
N SER A 116 -16.65 6.03 -5.64
CA SER A 116 -15.64 5.45 -4.75
C SER A 116 -15.24 6.36 -3.58
N LEU A 117 -15.73 7.60 -3.54
CA LEU A 117 -15.40 8.57 -2.50
C LEU A 117 -15.95 8.21 -1.10
N PRO A 118 -17.19 7.72 -0.95
CA PRO A 118 -17.72 7.36 0.37
C PRO A 118 -16.93 6.21 1.01
N ASP A 119 -16.54 5.22 0.20
CA ASP A 119 -15.73 4.08 0.67
C ASP A 119 -14.27 4.47 0.95
N PHE A 120 -13.71 5.43 0.21
CA PHE A 120 -12.35 5.91 0.44
C PHE A 120 -12.27 6.78 1.70
N ILE A 121 -13.25 7.66 1.94
CA ILE A 121 -13.34 8.53 3.13
C ILE A 121 -13.58 7.70 4.39
N ASN A 122 -14.49 6.72 4.34
CA ASN A 122 -14.74 5.81 5.48
C ASN A 122 -13.55 4.88 5.79
N VAL A 123 -12.75 4.52 4.78
CA VAL A 123 -11.51 3.74 4.99
C VAL A 123 -10.39 4.61 5.57
N THR A 124 -10.30 5.88 5.17
CA THR A 124 -9.39 6.82 5.82
C THR A 124 -9.80 7.05 7.27
N GLU A 125 -11.07 7.32 7.59
CA GLU A 125 -11.54 7.51 8.98
C GLU A 125 -11.27 6.29 9.87
N SER A 126 -11.45 5.07 9.36
CA SER A 126 -11.15 3.83 10.10
C SER A 126 -9.65 3.60 10.37
N TYR A 127 -8.75 4.27 9.64
CA TYR A 127 -7.29 4.14 9.80
C TYR A 127 -6.64 5.42 10.36
N THR A 128 -7.35 6.55 10.40
CA THR A 128 -6.82 7.85 10.84
C THR A 128 -6.93 8.12 12.34
N ASP A 129 -7.58 7.28 13.14
CA ASP A 129 -7.71 7.53 14.58
C ASP A 129 -6.57 6.89 15.39
N GLU A 130 -5.38 7.48 15.22
CA GLU A 130 -4.41 7.83 16.27
C GLU A 130 -3.16 8.34 15.57
N ILE A 131 -3.01 9.67 15.49
CA ILE A 131 -1.68 10.27 15.28
C ILE A 131 -0.79 9.67 16.37
N THR A 132 0.22 8.88 15.97
CA THR A 132 1.17 8.34 16.94
C THR A 132 1.83 9.53 17.61
N THR A 133 1.61 9.67 18.92
CA THR A 133 2.08 10.83 19.68
C THR A 133 3.60 10.95 19.58
N GLN A 134 4.13 12.15 19.74
CA GLN A 134 5.58 12.37 19.77
C GLN A 134 6.29 11.44 20.77
N ILE A 135 5.68 11.24 21.94
CA ILE A 135 6.16 10.33 22.98
C ILE A 135 6.22 8.87 22.48
N GLN A 136 5.18 8.40 21.78
CA GLN A 136 5.17 7.06 21.19
C GLN A 136 6.21 6.91 20.07
N MET A 137 6.41 7.95 19.25
CA MET A 137 7.43 7.97 18.20
C MET A 137 8.85 7.89 18.79
N GLU A 138 9.13 8.64 19.86
CA GLU A 138 10.41 8.61 20.57
C GLU A 138 10.67 7.25 21.25
N ALA A 139 9.65 6.69 21.90
CA ALA A 139 9.74 5.35 22.49
C ALA A 139 10.04 4.28 21.42
N MET A 140 9.43 4.38 20.24
CA MET A 140 9.70 3.48 19.13
C MET A 140 11.10 3.67 18.54
N GLU A 141 11.57 4.91 18.34
CA GLU A 141 12.95 5.14 17.89
C GLU A 141 13.96 4.57 18.88
N LYS A 142 13.74 4.73 20.19
CA LYS A 142 14.59 4.11 21.23
C LYS A 142 14.60 2.59 21.10
N MET A 143 13.43 1.96 20.96
CA MET A 143 13.33 0.50 20.77
C MET A 143 14.05 0.04 19.48
N MET A 144 13.91 0.77 18.38
CA MET A 144 14.62 0.46 17.13
C MET A 144 16.13 0.61 17.28
N ALA A 145 16.60 1.64 18.02
CA ALA A 145 18.01 1.83 18.32
C ALA A 145 18.58 0.66 19.15
N GLU A 146 17.87 0.20 20.18
CA GLU A 146 18.27 -0.97 20.99
C GLU A 146 18.37 -2.24 20.13
N ARG A 147 17.41 -2.46 19.22
CA ARG A 147 17.45 -3.60 18.28
C ARG A 147 18.65 -3.53 17.33
N ARG A 148 18.96 -2.33 16.80
CA ARG A 148 20.16 -2.11 15.96
C ARG A 148 21.45 -2.39 16.73
N GLN A 149 21.56 -1.90 17.95
CA GLN A 149 22.71 -2.15 18.82
C GLN A 149 22.88 -3.65 19.11
N ASN A 150 21.79 -4.37 19.36
CA ASN A 150 21.84 -5.82 19.54
C ASN A 150 22.39 -6.54 18.30
N ILE A 151 21.90 -6.19 17.11
CA ILE A 151 22.40 -6.75 15.85
C ILE A 151 23.89 -6.45 15.68
N GLN A 152 24.32 -5.19 15.84
CA GLN A 152 25.72 -4.80 15.71
C GLN A 152 26.62 -5.57 16.69
N ARG A 153 26.19 -5.69 17.95
CA ARG A 153 26.90 -6.45 18.99
C ARG A 153 27.05 -7.93 18.61
N ILE A 154 25.98 -8.58 18.17
CA ILE A 154 26.01 -10.00 17.77
C ILE A 154 26.87 -10.20 16.51
N CYS A 155 26.74 -9.32 15.52
CA CYS A 155 27.53 -9.37 14.30
C CYS A 155 29.03 -9.11 14.53
N GLY A 156 29.39 -8.40 15.61
CA GLY A 156 30.78 -8.17 16.02
C GLY A 156 31.48 -9.39 16.63
N ILE A 157 30.74 -10.42 17.07
CA ILE A 157 31.33 -11.63 17.69
C ILE A 157 32.13 -12.43 16.67
N THR A 158 31.58 -12.59 15.46
CA THR A 158 32.23 -13.32 14.36
C THR A 158 32.17 -12.46 13.10
N PRO A 159 33.11 -11.52 12.92
CA PRO A 159 33.10 -10.61 11.80
C PRO A 159 33.33 -11.36 10.48
N LEU A 160 32.63 -10.93 9.43
CA LEU A 160 32.84 -11.44 8.08
C LEU A 160 34.08 -10.81 7.47
N SER A 161 34.81 -11.56 6.63
CA SER A 161 35.85 -10.95 5.81
C SER A 161 35.23 -9.91 4.86
N PRO A 162 35.97 -8.84 4.49
CA PRO A 162 35.45 -7.79 3.62
C PRO A 162 34.88 -8.33 2.30
N PHE A 163 35.54 -9.32 1.70
CA PHE A 163 35.07 -9.98 0.48
C PHE A 163 33.73 -10.70 0.68
N MET A 164 33.57 -11.47 1.77
CA MET A 164 32.30 -12.13 2.07
C MET A 164 31.19 -11.13 2.39
N ALA A 165 31.54 -10.04 3.09
CA ALA A 165 30.60 -8.98 3.43
C ALA A 165 30.04 -8.32 2.17
N GLU A 166 30.90 -7.93 1.23
CA GLU A 166 30.49 -7.33 -0.04
C GLU A 166 29.64 -8.29 -0.88
N ALA A 167 30.07 -9.56 -1.01
CA ALA A 167 29.30 -10.56 -1.76
C ALA A 167 27.88 -10.77 -1.18
N LYS A 168 27.75 -10.81 0.15
CA LYS A 168 26.43 -10.89 0.82
C LYS A 168 25.61 -9.62 0.62
N LEU A 169 26.24 -8.45 0.68
CA LEU A 169 25.56 -7.17 0.49
C LEU A 169 24.96 -7.07 -0.92
N VAL A 170 25.75 -7.36 -1.96
CA VAL A 170 25.28 -7.34 -3.35
C VAL A 170 24.08 -8.27 -3.54
N LYS A 171 24.17 -9.51 -3.05
CA LYS A 171 23.07 -10.48 -3.14
C LYS A 171 21.81 -10.02 -2.39
N THR A 172 21.98 -9.34 -1.26
CA THR A 172 20.88 -8.81 -0.46
C THR A 172 20.19 -7.66 -1.19
N ILE A 173 20.95 -6.68 -1.68
CA ILE A 173 20.43 -5.54 -2.45
C ILE A 173 19.61 -5.99 -3.66
N GLN A 174 20.08 -7.03 -4.38
CA GLN A 174 19.35 -7.62 -5.51
C GLN A 174 17.99 -8.20 -5.13
N ARG A 175 17.73 -8.51 -3.85
CA ARG A 175 16.44 -9.04 -3.38
C ARG A 175 15.52 -7.97 -2.83
N MET A 176 16.06 -6.80 -2.47
CA MET A 176 15.30 -5.70 -1.90
C MET A 176 14.35 -5.03 -2.89
N TYR A 177 13.38 -4.31 -2.35
CA TYR A 177 12.53 -3.35 -3.06
C TYR A 177 12.97 -1.96 -2.66
N ILE A 178 13.23 -1.09 -3.64
CA ILE A 178 13.83 0.22 -3.39
C ILE A 178 12.92 1.27 -4.02
N SER A 179 12.23 2.02 -3.17
CA SER A 179 11.45 3.17 -3.61
C SER A 179 12.29 4.43 -3.48
N ARG A 180 12.87 4.88 -4.59
CA ARG A 180 13.64 6.13 -4.66
C ARG A 180 12.78 7.35 -4.36
N LYS A 181 11.53 7.35 -4.82
CA LYS A 181 10.57 8.45 -4.60
C LYS A 181 10.23 8.66 -3.13
N TYR A 182 10.12 7.57 -2.37
CA TYR A 182 9.72 7.59 -0.97
C TYR A 182 10.89 7.30 0.00
N ASN A 183 12.12 7.28 -0.50
CA ASN A 183 13.35 7.00 0.26
C ASN A 183 13.22 5.80 1.20
N VAL A 184 12.66 4.68 0.73
CA VAL A 184 12.45 3.47 1.53
C VAL A 184 12.93 2.22 0.80
N ALA A 185 13.64 1.36 1.53
CA ALA A 185 14.17 0.10 1.04
C ALA A 185 13.74 -1.07 1.94
N TYR A 186 13.15 -2.09 1.34
CA TYR A 186 12.58 -3.23 2.05
C TYR A 186 13.23 -4.55 1.63
N CYS A 187 13.70 -5.34 2.60
CA CYS A 187 14.07 -6.73 2.34
C CYS A 187 12.96 -7.69 2.79
N PRO A 188 12.29 -8.41 1.87
CA PRO A 188 11.15 -9.24 2.21
C PRO A 188 11.58 -10.55 2.87
N ILE A 189 11.29 -10.70 4.16
CA ILE A 189 11.29 -12.02 4.81
C ILE A 189 9.91 -12.65 4.61
N PHE A 190 9.85 -13.66 3.74
CA PHE A 190 8.60 -14.37 3.51
C PHE A 190 8.05 -14.99 4.78
N LYS A 191 6.73 -15.02 4.91
CA LYS A 191 5.99 -15.52 6.08
C LYS A 191 6.12 -14.67 7.36
N ALA A 192 6.71 -13.48 7.25
CA ALA A 192 6.72 -12.42 8.25
C ALA A 192 6.03 -11.14 7.72
N GLY A 193 4.82 -11.26 7.16
CA GLY A 193 4.04 -10.12 6.66
C GLY A 193 4.45 -9.58 5.27
N SER A 194 5.35 -10.28 4.56
CA SER A 194 5.88 -9.79 3.28
C SER A 194 4.83 -9.51 2.21
N SER A 195 3.79 -10.34 2.06
CA SER A 195 2.73 -10.11 1.07
C SER A 195 2.05 -8.76 1.28
N SER A 196 1.79 -8.36 2.53
CA SER A 196 1.15 -7.08 2.86
C SER A 196 2.03 -5.90 2.46
N TRP A 197 3.31 -5.93 2.82
CA TRP A 197 4.23 -4.86 2.41
C TRP A 197 4.54 -4.84 0.91
N LEU A 198 4.48 -5.99 0.23
CA LEU A 198 4.55 -6.01 -1.23
C LEU A 198 3.33 -5.37 -1.88
N GLU A 199 2.14 -5.43 -1.26
CA GLU A 199 0.97 -4.64 -1.69
C GLU A 199 1.22 -3.14 -1.48
N VAL A 200 1.78 -2.73 -0.35
CA VAL A 200 2.14 -1.32 -0.09
C VAL A 200 3.12 -0.81 -1.14
N PHE A 201 4.18 -1.57 -1.46
CA PHE A 201 5.11 -1.23 -2.53
C PHE A 201 4.43 -1.19 -3.90
N ALA A 202 3.58 -2.17 -4.22
CA ALA A 202 2.80 -2.13 -5.47
C ALA A 202 1.88 -0.90 -5.54
N ASN A 203 1.35 -0.44 -4.41
CA ASN A 203 0.54 0.76 -4.32
C ASN A 203 1.37 2.04 -4.49
N MET A 204 2.52 2.15 -3.83
CA MET A 204 3.47 3.26 -4.01
C MET A 204 3.93 3.41 -5.48
N ALA A 205 4.01 2.30 -6.21
CA ALA A 205 4.34 2.30 -7.63
C ALA A 205 3.12 2.51 -8.57
N GLY A 206 1.91 2.69 -8.02
CA GLY A 206 0.69 2.89 -8.81
C GLY A 206 0.18 1.65 -9.55
N VAL A 207 0.73 0.46 -9.27
CA VAL A 207 0.37 -0.78 -9.97
C VAL A 207 -0.65 -1.63 -9.20
N LEU A 208 -0.98 -1.30 -7.95
CA LEU A 208 -2.04 -1.96 -7.16
C LEU A 208 -3.44 -1.44 -7.54
N THR A 209 -3.79 -1.48 -8.83
CA THR A 209 -5.11 -1.07 -9.33
C THR A 209 -6.21 -2.02 -8.85
N GLU A 210 -7.47 -1.59 -8.91
CA GLU A 210 -8.62 -2.43 -8.54
C GLU A 210 -8.67 -3.74 -9.35
N ARG A 211 -8.30 -3.69 -10.64
CA ARG A 211 -8.14 -4.89 -11.47
C ARG A 211 -7.11 -5.85 -10.89
N ASN A 212 -5.93 -5.35 -10.54
CA ASN A 212 -4.85 -6.17 -9.99
C ASN A 212 -5.20 -6.72 -8.61
N ARG A 213 -5.89 -5.94 -7.76
CA ARG A 213 -6.44 -6.41 -6.46
C ARG A 213 -7.37 -7.60 -6.64
N LYS A 214 -8.32 -7.53 -7.59
CA LYS A 214 -9.22 -8.66 -7.91
C LYS A 214 -8.47 -9.90 -8.39
N LEU A 215 -7.40 -9.73 -9.19
CA LEU A 215 -6.59 -10.85 -9.67
C LEU A 215 -5.76 -11.49 -8.54
N ILE A 216 -5.21 -10.69 -7.64
CA ILE A 216 -4.49 -11.16 -6.45
C ILE A 216 -5.44 -11.94 -5.53
N ALA A 217 -6.62 -11.40 -5.23
CA ALA A 217 -7.62 -12.06 -4.39
C ALA A 217 -8.08 -13.41 -4.95
N ARG A 218 -8.12 -13.55 -6.29
CA ARG A 218 -8.44 -14.81 -6.99
C ARG A 218 -7.23 -15.76 -7.09
N GLY A 219 -6.04 -15.34 -6.67
CA GLY A 219 -4.79 -16.10 -6.78
C GLY A 219 -4.28 -16.22 -8.23
N LYS A 220 -4.79 -15.40 -9.15
CA LYS A 220 -4.37 -15.36 -10.56
C LYS A 220 -3.15 -14.47 -10.80
N LEU A 221 -2.84 -13.60 -9.85
CA LEU A 221 -1.67 -12.72 -9.86
C LEU A 221 -0.95 -12.81 -8.51
N GLN A 222 0.37 -12.99 -8.54
CA GLN A 222 1.19 -12.94 -7.34
C GLN A 222 1.67 -11.51 -7.10
N VAL A 223 1.42 -10.95 -5.92
CA VAL A 223 1.83 -9.58 -5.56
C VAL A 223 3.35 -9.40 -5.68
N ASN A 224 4.14 -10.42 -5.33
CA ASN A 224 5.60 -10.41 -5.47
C ASN A 224 6.03 -10.11 -6.91
N ASN A 225 5.38 -10.76 -7.90
CA ASN A 225 5.68 -10.57 -9.32
C ASN A 225 5.26 -9.18 -9.79
N LEU A 226 4.10 -8.70 -9.33
CA LEU A 226 3.60 -7.37 -9.65
C LEU A 226 4.56 -6.29 -9.14
N ALA A 227 4.89 -6.33 -7.85
CA ALA A 227 5.81 -5.38 -7.23
C ALA A 227 7.20 -5.48 -7.87
N ARG A 228 7.72 -6.69 -8.15
CA ARG A 228 9.07 -6.85 -8.72
C ARG A 228 9.20 -6.22 -10.10
N LYS A 229 8.15 -6.30 -10.93
CA LYS A 229 8.09 -5.61 -12.22
C LYS A 229 8.11 -4.09 -12.09
N ALA A 230 7.48 -3.56 -11.03
CA ALA A 230 7.41 -2.12 -10.79
C ALA A 230 8.71 -1.54 -10.19
N TYR A 231 9.54 -2.38 -9.56
CA TYR A 231 10.85 -2.03 -9.02
C TYR A 231 11.96 -2.83 -9.71
N PRO A 232 12.21 -2.59 -11.01
CA PRO A 232 13.26 -3.27 -11.75
C PRO A 232 14.64 -2.90 -11.19
N LYS A 233 15.59 -3.82 -11.37
CA LYS A 233 16.97 -3.64 -10.90
C LYS A 233 17.76 -2.74 -11.82
N ASN A 234 18.60 -1.89 -11.25
CA ASN A 234 19.56 -1.12 -12.04
C ASN A 234 20.65 -2.06 -12.56
N LYS A 235 21.17 -1.79 -13.75
CA LYS A 235 22.35 -2.49 -14.30
C LYS A 235 23.60 -2.21 -13.46
N SER A 236 23.71 -1.02 -12.87
CA SER A 236 24.81 -0.64 -12.00
C SER A 236 24.55 -1.05 -10.54
N ILE A 237 25.32 -2.03 -10.05
CA ILE A 237 25.26 -2.45 -8.64
C ILE A 237 25.64 -1.30 -7.70
N SER A 238 26.59 -0.45 -8.10
CA SER A 238 26.99 0.72 -7.32
C SER A 238 25.82 1.70 -7.12
N GLU A 239 25.01 1.92 -8.15
CA GLU A 239 23.83 2.79 -8.06
C GLU A 239 22.72 2.17 -7.21
N GLU A 240 22.54 0.85 -7.25
CA GLU A 240 21.60 0.17 -6.34
C GLU A 240 22.07 0.27 -4.90
N LYS A 241 23.38 0.07 -4.66
CA LYS A 241 23.99 0.20 -3.33
C LYS A 241 23.79 1.61 -2.79
N ASN A 242 24.09 2.65 -3.57
CA ASN A 242 23.87 4.02 -3.15
C ASN A 242 22.39 4.30 -2.82
N ALA A 243 21.46 3.81 -3.65
CA ALA A 243 20.03 3.99 -3.42
C ALA A 243 19.52 3.26 -2.16
N VAL A 244 20.04 2.07 -1.87
CA VAL A 244 19.73 1.34 -0.64
C VAL A 244 20.31 2.07 0.57
N MET A 245 21.55 2.54 0.47
CA MET A 245 22.27 3.19 1.58
C MET A 245 21.72 4.60 1.90
N SER A 246 21.11 5.29 0.93
CA SER A 246 20.46 6.59 1.14
C SER A 246 19.00 6.48 1.62
N ALA A 247 18.36 5.32 1.46
CA ALA A 247 16.98 5.09 1.86
C ALA A 247 16.85 4.63 3.32
N THR A 248 15.70 4.86 3.96
CA THR A 248 15.34 4.18 5.21
C THR A 248 15.14 2.69 4.91
N ARG A 249 16.03 1.86 5.46
CA ARG A 249 15.99 0.40 5.30
C ARG A 249 15.20 -0.21 6.43
N PHE A 250 14.24 -1.05 6.09
CA PHE A 250 13.50 -1.80 7.09
C PHE A 250 13.40 -3.29 6.75
N ILE A 251 13.21 -4.07 7.82
CA ILE A 251 13.00 -5.51 7.77
C ILE A 251 11.88 -5.86 8.72
N ILE A 252 11.09 -6.87 8.35
CA ILE A 252 10.06 -7.44 9.22
C ILE A 252 10.47 -8.85 9.55
N VAL A 253 10.52 -9.17 10.84
CA VAL A 253 10.88 -10.48 11.35
C VAL A 253 9.73 -11.08 12.13
N ARG A 254 9.78 -12.39 12.31
CA ARG A 254 8.81 -13.16 13.09
C ARG A 254 9.59 -14.17 13.92
N HIS A 255 9.00 -14.67 15.00
CA HIS A 255 9.59 -15.80 15.72
C HIS A 255 9.94 -16.96 14.75
N PRO A 256 11.19 -17.48 14.73
CA PRO A 256 11.65 -18.46 13.72
C PRO A 256 10.80 -19.72 13.61
N PHE A 257 10.38 -20.29 14.75
CA PHE A 257 9.49 -21.46 14.76
C PHE A 257 8.09 -21.14 14.24
N GLU A 258 7.57 -19.97 14.55
CA GLU A 258 6.24 -19.58 14.09
C GLU A 258 6.24 -19.32 12.57
N ARG A 259 7.34 -18.81 12.05
CA ARG A 259 7.56 -18.65 10.62
C ARG A 259 7.68 -20.00 9.90
N LEU A 260 8.39 -20.99 10.45
CA LEU A 260 8.44 -22.35 9.90
C LEU A 260 7.05 -22.97 9.79
N LEU A 261 6.23 -22.83 10.83
CA LEU A 261 4.85 -23.29 10.80
C LEU A 261 4.03 -22.55 9.75
N SER A 262 4.17 -21.22 9.67
CA SER A 262 3.51 -20.41 8.64
C SER A 262 3.89 -20.85 7.22
N ALA A 263 5.16 -21.19 6.99
CA ALA A 263 5.66 -21.70 5.72
C ALA A 263 5.04 -23.07 5.37
N TYR A 264 5.04 -24.01 6.31
CA TYR A 264 4.43 -25.33 6.13
C TYR A 264 2.94 -25.21 5.77
N ARG A 265 2.16 -24.48 6.57
CA ARG A 265 0.71 -24.32 6.38
C ARG A 265 0.37 -23.68 5.03
N ASP A 266 1.20 -22.76 4.56
CA ASP A 266 0.98 -22.11 3.26
C ASP A 266 1.44 -22.95 2.07
N LYS A 267 2.52 -23.72 2.19
CA LYS A 267 3.17 -24.34 1.02
C LYS A 267 2.99 -25.85 0.91
N LEU A 268 2.84 -26.55 2.03
CA LEU A 268 2.99 -28.01 2.09
C LEU A 268 1.86 -28.73 2.80
N GLU A 269 1.06 -28.05 3.62
CA GLU A 269 -0.05 -28.66 4.36
C GLU A 269 -1.16 -29.20 3.46
N ASN A 270 -1.46 -28.48 2.38
CA ASN A 270 -2.46 -28.85 1.39
C ASN A 270 -1.89 -28.59 -0.01
N LYS A 271 -1.85 -29.63 -0.86
CA LYS A 271 -1.32 -29.51 -2.22
C LYS A 271 -2.21 -28.69 -3.15
N ALA A 272 -3.50 -28.57 -2.85
CA ALA A 272 -4.45 -27.85 -3.69
C ALA A 272 -4.03 -26.38 -3.82
N ARG A 273 -3.84 -25.90 -5.06
CA ARG A 273 -3.33 -24.55 -5.38
C ARG A 273 -1.88 -24.31 -4.95
N ARG A 274 -1.14 -25.37 -4.63
CA ARG A 274 0.27 -25.39 -4.20
C ARG A 274 1.06 -26.51 -4.88
N GLU A 275 0.60 -26.95 -6.05
CA GLU A 275 1.15 -28.08 -6.81
C GLU A 275 2.64 -27.90 -7.11
N TYR A 276 3.08 -26.67 -7.36
CA TYR A 276 4.49 -26.33 -7.52
C TYR A 276 5.34 -26.75 -6.32
N TYR A 277 4.95 -26.36 -5.10
CA TYR A 277 5.70 -26.65 -3.88
C TYR A 277 5.59 -28.13 -3.51
N TYR A 278 4.43 -28.73 -3.73
CA TYR A 278 4.24 -30.16 -3.57
C TYR A 278 5.17 -30.96 -4.49
N ASN A 279 5.24 -30.60 -5.78
CA ASN A 279 6.08 -31.31 -6.74
C ASN A 279 7.58 -31.10 -6.50
N ARG A 280 7.97 -29.91 -6.05
CA ARG A 280 9.37 -29.53 -5.79
C ARG A 280 9.91 -30.05 -4.46
N TYR A 281 9.08 -30.06 -3.42
CA TYR A 281 9.50 -30.42 -2.06
C TYR A 281 8.62 -31.52 -1.45
N GLY A 282 7.29 -31.34 -1.45
CA GLY A 282 6.36 -32.21 -0.74
C GLY A 282 6.51 -33.71 -1.05
N ARG A 283 6.50 -34.08 -2.34
CA ARG A 283 6.68 -35.48 -2.77
C ARG A 283 7.98 -36.08 -2.27
N HIS A 284 9.07 -35.31 -2.38
CA HIS A 284 10.39 -35.78 -1.97
C HIS A 284 10.48 -35.96 -0.45
N ILE A 285 9.90 -35.04 0.33
CA ILE A 285 9.83 -35.18 1.79
C ILE A 285 9.09 -36.47 2.16
N VAL A 286 7.92 -36.70 1.57
CA VAL A 286 7.13 -37.91 1.84
C VAL A 286 7.90 -39.18 1.47
N GLN A 287 8.58 -39.22 0.32
CA GLN A 287 9.41 -40.36 -0.09
C GLN A 287 10.59 -40.63 0.85
N LEU A 288 11.13 -39.59 1.50
CA LEU A 288 12.26 -39.75 2.42
C LEU A 288 11.85 -40.35 3.77
N TYR A 289 10.65 -40.05 4.26
CA TYR A 289 10.25 -40.36 5.64
C TYR A 289 9.14 -41.40 5.78
N ARG A 290 8.55 -41.89 4.66
CA ARG A 290 7.44 -42.85 4.68
C ARG A 290 7.75 -44.12 3.91
N THR A 291 7.15 -45.22 4.35
CA THR A 291 7.17 -46.49 3.61
C THR A 291 6.09 -46.50 2.53
N HIS A 292 6.18 -47.41 1.54
CA HIS A 292 5.19 -47.52 0.46
C HIS A 292 3.74 -47.68 0.93
N LYS A 293 3.51 -48.31 2.10
CA LYS A 293 2.17 -48.50 2.67
C LYS A 293 1.56 -47.18 3.17
N ASP A 294 2.38 -46.26 3.66
CA ASP A 294 1.95 -44.99 4.25
C ASP A 294 1.71 -43.90 3.18
N LEU A 295 2.14 -44.12 1.94
CA LEU A 295 1.95 -43.20 0.82
C LEU A 295 0.48 -43.08 0.38
N THR A 296 -0.36 -44.07 0.69
CA THR A 296 -1.75 -44.14 0.22
C THR A 296 -2.72 -43.31 1.07
N GLN A 297 -2.33 -42.93 2.28
CA GLN A 297 -3.23 -42.27 3.24
C GLN A 297 -3.26 -40.74 3.12
N ARG A 298 -2.09 -40.11 2.91
CA ARG A 298 -1.98 -38.67 2.75
C ARG A 298 -0.84 -38.33 1.79
N PRO A 299 -1.10 -37.65 0.66
CA PRO A 299 -0.02 -37.31 -0.27
C PRO A 299 0.93 -36.24 0.30
N GLU A 300 0.44 -35.31 1.13
CA GLU A 300 1.23 -34.21 1.71
C GLU A 300 2.11 -34.64 2.89
N PRO A 301 3.30 -34.03 3.06
CA PRO A 301 4.12 -34.25 4.26
C PRO A 301 3.41 -33.71 5.51
N THR A 302 3.67 -34.35 6.65
CA THR A 302 3.32 -33.82 7.97
C THR A 302 4.24 -32.67 8.34
N PHE A 303 3.86 -31.90 9.37
CA PHE A 303 4.71 -30.85 9.89
C PHE A 303 6.02 -31.40 10.45
N HIS A 304 5.97 -32.54 11.15
CA HIS A 304 7.14 -33.23 11.67
C HIS A 304 8.12 -33.59 10.54
N GLU A 305 7.65 -34.23 9.46
CA GLU A 305 8.50 -34.60 8.32
C GLU A 305 9.10 -33.39 7.61
N PHE A 306 8.34 -32.29 7.48
CA PHE A 306 8.85 -31.04 6.95
C PHE A 306 9.99 -30.48 7.82
N LEU A 307 9.82 -30.45 9.14
CA LEU A 307 10.84 -29.98 10.06
C LEU A 307 12.09 -30.87 10.04
N SER A 308 11.92 -32.20 10.00
CA SER A 308 13.03 -33.15 9.85
C SER A 308 13.80 -32.86 8.56
N TYR A 309 13.10 -32.70 7.44
CA TYR A 309 13.70 -32.34 6.15
C TYR A 309 14.53 -31.05 6.23
N VAL A 310 13.97 -29.98 6.81
CA VAL A 310 14.66 -28.69 6.96
C VAL A 310 15.92 -28.85 7.81
N SER A 311 15.84 -29.57 8.92
CA SER A 311 16.96 -29.76 9.84
C SER A 311 18.09 -30.61 9.25
N GLU A 312 17.74 -31.70 8.55
CA GLU A 312 18.71 -32.69 8.07
C GLU A 312 19.29 -32.33 6.71
N LYS A 313 18.45 -31.87 5.77
CA LYS A 313 18.88 -31.61 4.39
C LYS A 313 19.33 -30.17 4.19
N GLN A 314 18.90 -29.25 5.06
CA GLN A 314 19.20 -27.81 4.97
C GLN A 314 18.94 -27.22 3.57
N ARG A 315 17.96 -27.78 2.85
CA ARG A 315 17.54 -27.29 1.54
C ARG A 315 16.48 -26.21 1.74
N PHE A 316 16.87 -24.97 1.46
CA PHE A 316 16.04 -23.81 1.73
C PHE A 316 15.31 -23.28 0.51
N ASP A 317 14.03 -22.97 0.71
CA ASP A 317 13.23 -22.07 -0.11
C ASP A 317 13.13 -20.69 0.55
N GLU A 318 12.81 -19.65 -0.20
CA GLU A 318 12.65 -18.28 0.33
C GLU A 318 11.65 -18.19 1.51
N HIS A 319 10.66 -19.10 1.57
CA HIS A 319 9.64 -19.14 2.62
C HIS A 319 10.13 -19.68 3.97
N TRP A 320 11.20 -20.47 4.01
CA TRP A 320 11.77 -21.02 5.25
C TRP A 320 13.28 -20.77 5.40
N ARG A 321 13.95 -20.13 4.45
CA ARG A 321 15.37 -19.77 4.57
C ARG A 321 15.62 -18.84 5.78
N PRO A 322 16.70 -19.04 6.57
CA PRO A 322 17.06 -18.14 7.66
C PRO A 322 17.22 -16.67 7.23
N TYR A 323 16.84 -15.73 8.10
CA TYR A 323 16.84 -14.28 7.84
C TYR A 323 18.25 -13.77 7.60
N HIS A 324 19.19 -14.22 8.43
CA HIS A 324 20.58 -13.81 8.30
C HIS A 324 21.21 -14.24 6.97
N LEU A 325 20.65 -15.26 6.31
CA LEU A 325 21.04 -15.69 4.97
C LEU A 325 20.23 -15.05 3.85
N GLU A 326 19.02 -14.55 4.14
CA GLU A 326 18.13 -13.95 3.15
C GLU A 326 18.38 -12.45 2.98
N CYS A 327 18.47 -11.75 4.12
CA CYS A 327 18.55 -10.29 4.22
C CYS A 327 19.84 -9.78 4.89
N SER A 328 20.74 -10.66 5.33
CA SER A 328 22.11 -10.31 5.77
C SER A 328 22.23 -9.06 6.69
N PRO A 329 21.56 -9.02 7.85
CA PRO A 329 21.55 -7.86 8.76
C PRO A 329 22.93 -7.50 9.34
N CYS A 330 23.93 -8.39 9.23
CA CYS A 330 25.31 -8.08 9.64
C CYS A 330 26.12 -7.28 8.61
N VAL A 331 25.64 -7.15 7.36
CA VAL A 331 26.31 -6.37 6.31
C VAL A 331 25.45 -5.21 5.81
N LEU A 332 24.17 -5.21 6.16
CA LEU A 332 23.22 -4.17 5.82
C LEU A 332 22.53 -3.69 7.09
N ASP A 333 22.80 -2.44 7.47
CA ASP A 333 22.19 -1.82 8.63
C ASP A 333 20.71 -1.50 8.35
N TYR A 334 19.81 -2.10 9.12
CA TYR A 334 18.37 -1.84 9.04
C TYR A 334 17.98 -0.80 10.08
N GLN A 335 17.45 0.34 9.63
CA GLN A 335 17.07 1.44 10.53
C GLN A 335 15.81 1.08 11.33
N VAL A 336 14.88 0.35 10.72
CA VAL A 336 13.62 -0.05 11.36
C VAL A 336 13.48 -1.57 11.28
N ILE A 337 13.34 -2.22 12.43
CA ILE A 337 13.25 -3.67 12.54
C ILE A 337 11.89 -3.97 13.17
N ILE A 338 10.92 -4.37 12.36
CA ILE A 338 9.56 -4.63 12.83
C ILE A 338 9.43 -6.09 13.25
N LYS A 339 8.79 -6.35 14.40
CA LYS A 339 8.39 -7.69 14.83
C LYS A 339 6.94 -7.98 14.43
N MET A 340 6.67 -9.17 13.92
CA MET A 340 5.34 -9.60 13.48
C MET A 340 4.32 -9.62 14.62
N GLU A 341 4.81 -9.82 15.84
CA GLU A 341 4.05 -9.90 17.09
C GLU A 341 3.52 -8.52 17.53
N SER A 342 4.25 -7.45 17.19
CA SER A 342 3.94 -6.04 17.49
C SER A 342 3.80 -5.19 16.22
N MET A 343 3.46 -5.85 15.10
CA MET A 343 3.43 -5.23 13.78
C MET A 343 2.53 -4.00 13.72
N ASP A 344 1.33 -4.06 14.32
CA ASP A 344 0.34 -3.00 14.18
C ASP A 344 0.84 -1.65 14.74
N SER A 345 1.55 -1.65 15.88
CA SER A 345 2.13 -0.44 16.46
C SER A 345 3.44 -0.02 15.79
N GLU A 346 4.29 -0.99 15.42
CA GLU A 346 5.61 -0.69 14.84
C GLU A 346 5.53 -0.28 13.36
N GLU A 347 4.53 -0.76 12.63
CA GLU A 347 4.19 -0.32 11.27
C GLU A 347 3.75 1.15 11.28
N LYS A 348 2.90 1.56 12.24
CA LYS A 348 2.48 2.96 12.41
C LYS A 348 3.67 3.91 12.54
N TYR A 349 4.67 3.54 13.35
CA TYR A 349 5.90 4.33 13.47
C TYR A 349 6.64 4.48 12.13
N LEU A 350 6.81 3.39 11.36
CA LEU A 350 7.49 3.44 10.08
C LEU A 350 6.74 4.30 9.05
N VAL A 351 5.42 4.16 8.97
CA VAL A 351 4.61 4.89 7.99
C VAL A 351 4.54 6.37 8.31
N ASN A 352 4.41 6.75 9.59
CA ASN A 352 4.41 8.16 10.01
C ASN A 352 5.79 8.80 9.77
N LYS A 353 6.88 8.07 10.05
CA LYS A 353 8.24 8.53 9.79
C LYS A 353 8.51 8.84 8.30
N LEU A 354 7.79 8.17 7.40
CA LEU A 354 8.00 8.26 5.95
C LEU A 354 6.84 8.92 5.17
N GLY A 355 5.76 9.32 5.84
CA GLY A 355 4.55 9.85 5.20
C GLY A 355 3.86 8.84 4.27
N LEU A 356 3.74 7.58 4.71
CA LEU A 356 3.19 6.45 3.91
C LEU A 356 1.80 5.99 4.33
N GLU A 357 1.12 6.73 5.19
CA GLU A 357 -0.16 6.37 5.82
C GLU A 357 -1.24 6.03 4.79
N SER A 358 -1.36 6.86 3.75
CA SER A 358 -2.35 6.66 2.68
C SER A 358 -2.11 5.36 1.89
N PHE A 359 -0.84 4.99 1.67
CA PHE A 359 -0.51 3.76 0.95
C PHE A 359 -0.86 2.52 1.77
N VAL A 360 -0.60 2.56 3.08
CA VAL A 360 -0.90 1.44 3.98
C VAL A 360 -2.40 1.31 4.24
N ALA A 361 -3.13 2.42 4.45
CA ALA A 361 -4.58 2.41 4.60
C ALA A 361 -5.26 1.78 3.36
N TYR A 362 -4.83 2.18 2.16
CA TYR A 362 -5.36 1.60 0.92
C TYR A 362 -5.03 0.11 0.79
N SER A 363 -3.81 -0.33 1.14
CA SER A 363 -3.43 -1.74 1.15
C SER A 363 -4.01 -2.53 2.34
N ALA A 364 -4.55 -1.86 3.37
CA ALA A 364 -5.30 -2.52 4.44
C ALA A 364 -6.73 -2.84 4.00
N SER A 365 -7.37 -1.95 3.23
CA SER A 365 -8.71 -2.19 2.71
C SER A 365 -8.80 -3.41 1.77
N SER A 366 -7.71 -3.78 1.09
CA SER A 366 -7.65 -5.02 0.25
C SER A 366 -7.71 -6.29 1.08
N ARG A 367 -7.28 -6.22 2.34
CA ARG A 367 -7.06 -7.37 3.22
C ARG A 367 -8.29 -7.78 4.00
N ARG A 368 -9.37 -6.99 4.00
CA ARG A 368 -10.63 -7.31 4.71
C ARG A 368 -11.24 -8.68 4.32
N HIS A 369 -10.76 -9.32 3.26
CA HIS A 369 -11.33 -10.57 2.73
C HIS A 369 -10.31 -11.65 2.32
N LYS A 370 -9.32 -12.01 3.16
CA LYS A 370 -8.78 -13.40 3.30
C LYS A 370 -7.40 -13.46 3.96
N ASN A 371 -7.28 -14.34 4.96
CA ASN A 371 -5.99 -14.98 5.24
C ASN A 371 -5.62 -15.90 4.06
N MET A 372 -4.35 -15.88 3.61
CA MET A 372 -3.88 -16.80 2.56
C MET A 372 -3.99 -18.27 2.97
N ASN A 373 -3.98 -18.54 4.27
CA ASN A 373 -4.22 -19.86 4.85
C ASN A 373 -5.73 -20.03 5.10
N PRO A 374 -6.39 -21.04 4.49
CA PRO A 374 -7.82 -21.30 4.68
C PRO A 374 -8.20 -21.52 6.15
N SER A 375 -7.30 -22.09 6.95
CA SER A 375 -7.48 -22.39 8.37
C SER A 375 -7.04 -21.23 9.30
N GLY A 376 -7.05 -20.00 8.81
CA GLY A 376 -6.76 -18.79 9.59
C GLY A 376 -5.28 -18.47 9.78
N ARG A 377 -5.02 -17.38 10.51
CA ARG A 377 -3.66 -16.88 10.81
C ARG A 377 -2.90 -17.93 11.64
N THR A 378 -1.61 -18.08 11.37
CA THR A 378 -0.72 -18.83 12.28
C THR A 378 -0.46 -17.95 13.51
N GLY A 379 -0.74 -18.47 14.69
CA GLY A 379 -0.46 -17.86 16.00
C GLY A 379 -0.34 -18.94 17.08
N SER A 380 -0.34 -18.55 18.36
CA SER A 380 -0.02 -19.42 19.49
C SER A 380 -0.85 -20.70 19.57
N GLU A 381 -2.18 -20.62 19.33
CA GLU A 381 -3.05 -21.81 19.35
C GLU A 381 -2.64 -22.85 18.30
N SER A 382 -2.44 -22.40 17.06
CA SER A 382 -1.91 -23.27 16.01
C SER A 382 -0.52 -23.77 16.38
N ALA A 383 0.38 -22.91 16.85
CA ALA A 383 1.73 -23.31 17.25
C ALA A 383 1.69 -24.45 18.26
N MET A 384 0.86 -24.35 19.29
CA MET A 384 0.68 -25.40 20.29
C MET A 384 0.23 -26.72 19.66
N LYS A 385 -0.76 -26.71 18.76
CA LYS A 385 -1.25 -27.92 18.09
C LYS A 385 -0.18 -28.63 17.26
N TYR A 386 0.60 -27.87 16.49
CA TYR A 386 1.60 -28.45 15.58
C TYR A 386 2.87 -28.86 16.32
N TYR A 387 3.36 -28.02 17.23
CA TYR A 387 4.59 -28.30 17.98
C TYR A 387 4.43 -29.38 19.05
N ALA A 388 3.21 -29.64 19.54
CA ALA A 388 2.90 -30.81 20.37
C ALA A 388 3.20 -32.17 19.74
N GLN A 389 3.43 -32.22 18.42
CA GLN A 389 3.75 -33.44 17.68
C GLN A 389 5.26 -33.56 17.40
N VAL A 390 6.06 -32.55 17.77
CA VAL A 390 7.47 -32.43 17.40
C VAL A 390 8.34 -32.80 18.61
N PRO A 391 9.27 -33.77 18.49
CA PRO A 391 10.21 -34.08 19.57
C PRO A 391 11.11 -32.89 19.91
N ARG A 392 11.46 -32.75 21.19
CA ARG A 392 12.29 -31.64 21.69
C ARG A 392 13.68 -31.64 21.04
N GLU A 393 14.22 -32.82 20.75
CA GLU A 393 15.51 -32.96 20.06
C GLU A 393 15.50 -32.32 18.67
N LEU A 394 14.43 -32.51 17.90
CA LEU A 394 14.29 -31.88 16.58
C LEU A 394 14.17 -30.36 16.70
N MET A 395 13.48 -29.87 17.73
CA MET A 395 13.40 -28.44 18.04
C MET A 395 14.76 -27.84 18.37
N GLN A 396 15.62 -28.56 19.08
CA GLN A 396 17.00 -28.13 19.38
C GLN A 396 17.88 -28.10 18.12
N LYS A 397 17.76 -29.11 17.25
CA LYS A 397 18.44 -29.13 15.94
C LYS A 397 18.05 -27.92 15.08
N LEU A 398 16.75 -27.59 15.04
CA LEU A 398 16.26 -26.41 14.33
C LEU A 398 16.71 -25.10 14.98
N TYR A 399 16.69 -25.00 16.31
CA TYR A 399 17.23 -23.83 17.00
C TYR A 399 18.70 -23.59 16.62
N LYS A 400 19.52 -24.63 16.58
CA LYS A 400 20.92 -24.52 16.14
C LYS A 400 21.02 -23.99 14.71
N LEU A 401 20.20 -24.53 13.80
CA LEU A 401 20.16 -24.12 12.39
C LEU A 401 19.74 -22.65 12.20
N TYR A 402 18.82 -22.14 13.02
CA TYR A 402 18.32 -20.75 12.97
C TYR A 402 18.92 -19.86 14.06
N SER A 403 19.98 -20.29 14.75
CA SER A 403 20.50 -19.64 15.96
C SER A 403 20.85 -18.16 15.78
N SER A 404 21.42 -17.80 14.64
CA SER A 404 21.66 -16.40 14.26
C SER A 404 20.37 -15.59 14.23
N ASP A 405 19.28 -16.12 13.67
CA ASP A 405 18.00 -15.40 13.61
C ASP A 405 17.40 -15.20 15.00
N PHE A 406 17.50 -16.20 15.88
CA PHE A 406 17.06 -16.07 17.27
C PHE A 406 17.84 -14.97 18.00
N THR A 407 19.17 -15.01 17.92
CA THR A 407 20.05 -14.10 18.68
C THR A 407 20.03 -12.67 18.14
N LEU A 408 20.06 -12.48 16.82
CA LEU A 408 20.02 -11.16 16.19
C LEU A 408 18.75 -10.38 16.53
N PHE A 409 17.61 -11.06 16.62
CA PHE A 409 16.31 -10.43 16.81
C PHE A 409 15.71 -10.63 18.21
N GLY A 410 16.48 -11.20 19.15
CA GLY A 410 16.05 -11.38 20.55
C GLY A 410 14.81 -12.26 20.67
N TYR A 411 14.81 -13.42 20.00
CA TYR A 411 13.80 -14.47 20.17
C TYR A 411 14.34 -15.59 21.05
N TYR A 412 13.43 -16.29 21.74
CA TYR A 412 13.77 -17.38 22.65
C TYR A 412 12.92 -18.62 22.34
N PRO A 413 13.52 -19.81 22.31
CA PRO A 413 12.79 -21.03 21.95
C PRO A 413 11.96 -21.63 23.10
N THR A 414 12.02 -21.06 24.31
CA THR A 414 11.53 -21.65 25.56
C THR A 414 10.07 -22.10 25.47
N GLU A 415 9.17 -21.20 25.09
CA GLU A 415 7.72 -21.49 24.95
C GLU A 415 7.48 -22.68 24.00
N TYR A 416 8.24 -22.77 22.91
CA TYR A 416 8.07 -23.82 21.91
C TYR A 416 8.69 -25.15 22.36
N TYR A 417 9.70 -25.13 23.21
CA TYR A 417 10.22 -26.33 23.86
C TYR A 417 9.21 -26.89 24.86
N GLU A 418 8.48 -26.03 25.57
CA GLU A 418 7.39 -26.44 26.48
C GLU A 418 6.21 -27.03 25.69
N MET A 419 5.95 -26.54 24.48
CA MET A 419 4.95 -27.11 23.58
C MET A 419 5.35 -28.46 22.97
N SER A 420 6.63 -28.86 23.02
CA SER A 420 7.12 -30.08 22.33
C SER A 420 6.49 -31.37 22.85
N LYS A 421 6.51 -32.42 22.02
CA LYS A 421 5.90 -33.73 22.29
C LYS A 421 6.30 -34.30 23.66
N ASP A 422 7.59 -34.27 23.96
CA ASP A 422 8.17 -34.92 25.13
C ASP A 422 7.82 -34.18 26.45
N SER A 423 7.54 -32.87 26.37
CA SER A 423 7.12 -32.07 27.53
C SER A 423 5.73 -32.47 28.05
N LYS A 424 4.83 -32.90 27.16
CA LYS A 424 3.50 -33.42 27.55
C LYS A 424 3.58 -34.83 28.14
N GLU A 425 4.44 -35.68 27.59
CA GLU A 425 4.66 -37.03 28.09
C GLU A 425 5.29 -37.04 29.49
N GLN A 426 6.13 -36.06 29.81
CA GLN A 426 6.70 -35.89 31.15
C GLN A 426 5.69 -35.34 32.18
N LEU A 427 4.72 -34.52 31.76
CA LEU A 427 3.65 -34.03 32.64
C LEU A 427 2.66 -35.14 32.99
N GLY A 428 2.30 -35.97 32.01
CA GLY A 428 1.38 -37.11 32.20
C GLY A 428 1.99 -38.31 32.94
N LYS A 429 3.31 -38.34 33.15
CA LYS A 429 4.00 -39.33 34.00
C LYS A 429 4.24 -38.85 35.43
N LYS A 430 3.97 -37.57 35.73
CA LYS A 430 4.14 -36.94 37.05
C LYS A 430 2.80 -36.74 37.80
N LEU A 431 1.69 -37.06 37.15
CA LEU A 431 0.35 -37.22 37.72
C LEU A 431 0.04 -38.71 37.79
#